data_AF-A0A2T4HM24-F1
#
_entry.id   AF-A0A2T4HM24-F1
#
_cell.length_a   1.000
_cell.length_b   1.000
_cell.length_c   1.000
_cell.angle_alpha   90.00
_cell.angle_beta   90.00
_cell.angle_gamma   90.00
#
_symmetry.space_group_name_H-M   'P 1'
#
loop_
_entity.id
_entity.type
_entity.pdbx_description
1 polymer ?
#
loop_
_entity_poly.entity_id
_entity_poly.type
_entity_poly.pdbx_seq_one_letter_code
_entity_poly.pdbx_strand_id
1 'polypeptide(L)' 'MKTIERAARALCKFDGHAENIKFEGAPMWRSYVPQARAMFDAIRPSAPAGADIAAWRAMIEAALGEADDL' A
#
# COMPACT_ATOMS: atom_id res chain seq x y z
N MET A 1 -9.94 4.22 -5.99
CA MET A 1 -9.02 4.17 -4.83
C MET A 1 -7.87 3.26 -5.18
N LYS A 2 -6.65 3.79 -5.14
CA LYS A 2 -5.40 3.08 -5.46
C LYS A 2 -5.18 1.93 -4.47
N THR A 3 -4.50 0.87 -4.89
CA THR A 3 -4.16 -0.29 -4.05
C THR A 3 -3.28 0.14 -2.87
N ILE A 4 -2.28 0.98 -3.13
CA ILE A 4 -1.40 1.50 -2.08
C ILE A 4 -2.17 2.35 -1.06
N GLU A 5 -3.12 3.18 -1.52
CA GLU A 5 -3.96 4.01 -0.66
C GLU A 5 -4.82 3.14 0.26
N ARG A 6 -5.40 2.06 -0.28
CA ARG A 6 -6.19 1.11 0.53
C ARG A 6 -5.34 0.47 1.63
N ALA A 7 -4.12 0.05 1.30
CA ALA A 7 -3.21 -0.55 2.28
C ALA A 7 -2.77 0.47 3.35
N ALA A 8 -2.39 1.68 2.95
CA ALA A 8 -1.98 2.74 3.86
C ALA A 8 -3.12 3.16 4.81
N ARG A 9 -4.36 3.24 4.31
CA ARG A 9 -5.57 3.45 5.12
C ARG A 9 -5.81 2.33 6.12
N ALA A 10 -5.64 1.08 5.70
CA ALA A 10 -5.78 -0.07 6.58
C ALA A 10 -4.73 -0.06 7.71
N LEU A 11 -3.48 0.28 7.41
CA LEU A 11 -2.41 0.44 8.41
C LEU A 11 -2.69 1.59 9.38
N CYS A 12 -3.13 2.74 8.85
CA CYS A 12 -3.53 3.89 9.66
C CYS A 12 -4.65 3.54 10.65
N LYS A 13 -5.66 2.80 10.17
CA LYS A 13 -6.76 2.30 11.00
C LYS A 13 -6.30 1.25 12.02
N PHE A 14 -5.38 0.36 11.63
CA PHE A 14 -4.79 -0.64 12.53
C PHE A 14 -4.08 0.01 13.72
N ASP A 15 -3.38 1.12 13.49
CA ASP A 15 -2.72 1.93 14.52
C ASP A 15 -3.69 2.81 15.34
N GLY A 16 -4.99 2.78 15.04
CA GLY A 16 -6.02 3.55 15.76
C GLY A 16 -6.14 5.00 15.33
N HIS A 17 -5.51 5.40 14.23
CA HIS A 17 -5.60 6.76 13.70
C HIS A 17 -6.79 6.93 12.74
N ALA A 18 -7.43 8.09 12.79
CA ALA A 18 -8.47 8.44 11.84
C ALA A 18 -7.84 8.80 10.48
N GLU A 19 -8.12 8.01 9.44
CA GLU A 19 -7.43 8.08 8.14
C GLU A 19 -7.41 9.46 7.48
N ASN A 20 -8.48 10.26 7.65
CA ASN A 20 -8.69 11.52 6.95
C ASN A 20 -8.40 12.77 7.78
N ILE A 21 -7.92 12.65 9.02
CA ILE A 21 -7.45 13.83 9.76
C ILE A 21 -6.22 14.40 9.05
N LYS A 22 -6.01 15.71 9.15
CA LYS A 22 -4.82 16.33 8.59
C LYS A 22 -3.64 16.15 9.55
N PHE A 23 -2.54 15.62 9.04
CA PHE A 23 -1.23 15.55 9.67
C PHE A 23 -0.21 16.09 8.67
N GLU A 24 0.60 17.08 9.09
CA GLU A 24 1.59 17.73 8.21
C GLU A 24 1.03 18.25 6.87
N GLY A 25 -0.24 18.69 6.86
CA GLY A 25 -0.90 19.22 5.66
C GLY A 25 -1.50 18.17 4.72
N ALA A 26 -1.30 16.88 4.98
CA ALA A 26 -1.87 15.77 4.22
C ALA A 26 -2.84 14.93 5.07
N PRO A 27 -3.73 14.11 4.46
CA PRO A 27 -4.46 13.09 5.20
C PRO A 27 -3.52 12.12 5.92
N MET A 28 -3.82 11.78 7.18
CA MET A 28 -2.98 10.94 8.05
C MET A 28 -2.57 9.61 7.41
N TRP A 29 -3.44 9.00 6.60
CA TRP A 29 -3.10 7.76 5.90
C TRP A 29 -1.87 7.91 4.98
N ARG A 30 -1.54 9.10 4.45
CA ARG A 30 -0.37 9.28 3.58
C ARG A 30 0.94 8.99 4.28
N SER A 31 1.02 9.24 5.60
CA SER A 31 2.20 8.89 6.42
C SER A 31 2.46 7.39 6.51
N TYR A 32 1.50 6.56 6.07
CA TYR A 32 1.59 5.10 6.03
C TYR A 32 1.94 4.52 4.66
N VAL A 33 2.09 5.36 3.62
CA VAL A 33 2.48 4.92 2.28
C VAL A 33 3.84 4.20 2.27
N PRO A 34 4.89 4.65 2.99
CA PRO A 34 6.17 3.93 3.06
C PRO A 34 6.04 2.50 3.62
N GLN A 35 5.20 2.30 4.63
CA GLN A 35 4.94 1.00 5.25
C GLN A 35 4.16 0.09 4.31
N ALA A 36 3.16 0.63 3.61
CA ALA A 36 2.43 -0.10 2.58
C ALA A 36 3.36 -0.53 1.44
N ARG A 37 4.28 0.35 0.99
CA ARG A 37 5.28 0.04 -0.02
C ARG A 37 6.20 -1.09 0.44
N ALA A 38 6.73 -1.01 1.66
CA ALA A 38 7.58 -2.06 2.24
C ALA A 38 6.87 -3.43 2.31
N MET A 39 5.57 -3.44 2.65
CA MET A 39 4.77 -4.66 2.63
C MET A 39 4.68 -5.28 1.23
N PHE A 40 4.37 -4.48 0.19
CA PHE A 40 4.28 -4.95 -1.19
C PHE A 40 5.64 -5.43 -1.72
N ASP A 41 6.72 -4.71 -1.41
CA ASP A 41 8.09 -5.11 -1.74
C ASP A 41 8.45 -6.48 -1.12
N ALA A 42 8.05 -6.73 0.12
CA ALA A 42 8.34 -7.97 0.85
C ALA A 42 7.61 -9.20 0.27
N ILE A 43 6.38 -9.03 -0.21
CA ILE A 43 5.58 -10.13 -0.77
C ILE A 43 5.76 -10.32 -2.29
N ARG A 44 6.42 -9.38 -2.97
CA ARG A 44 6.74 -9.44 -4.40
C ARG A 44 7.32 -10.78 -4.88
N PRO A 45 8.32 -11.38 -4.21
CA PRO A 45 8.87 -12.66 -4.66
C PRO A 45 7.97 -13.87 -4.33
N SER A 46 6.98 -13.71 -3.46
CA SER A 46 6.26 -14.80 -2.80
C SER A 46 4.81 -14.89 -3.28
N ALA A 47 4.63 -15.15 -4.57
CA ALA A 47 3.29 -15.38 -5.12
C ALA A 47 2.59 -16.54 -4.37
N PRO A 48 1.30 -16.42 -4.03
CA PRO A 48 0.55 -17.50 -3.40
C PRO A 48 0.54 -18.78 -4.26
N ALA A 49 0.45 -19.94 -3.62
CA ALA A 49 0.33 -21.20 -4.33
C ALA A 49 -0.92 -21.20 -5.24
N GLY A 50 -0.74 -21.58 -6.51
CA GLY A 50 -1.81 -21.59 -7.50
C GLY A 50 -2.11 -20.22 -8.13
N ALA A 51 -1.41 -19.15 -7.75
CA ALA A 51 -1.51 -17.87 -8.43
C ALA A 51 -0.72 -17.86 -9.74
N ASP A 52 -1.22 -17.12 -10.72
CA ASP A 52 -0.41 -16.71 -11.87
C ASP A 52 0.66 -15.73 -11.39
N ILE A 53 1.93 -16.16 -11.48
CA ILE A 53 3.10 -15.39 -11.01
C ILE A 53 3.26 -14.09 -11.80
N ALA A 54 2.99 -14.10 -13.11
CA ALA A 54 3.11 -12.91 -13.94
C ALA A 54 2.02 -11.89 -13.57
N ALA A 55 0.78 -12.35 -13.40
CA ALA A 55 -0.31 -11.50 -12.96
C ALA A 55 -0.08 -10.94 -11.54
N TRP A 56 0.41 -11.77 -10.61
CA TRP A 56 0.78 -11.35 -9.25
C TRP A 56 1.84 -10.24 -9.26
N ARG A 57 2.92 -10.43 -10.02
CA ARG A 57 3.97 -9.43 -10.14
C ARG A 57 3.46 -8.14 -10.77
N ALA A 58 2.67 -8.23 -11.84
CA ALA A 58 2.09 -7.06 -12.48
C ALA A 58 1.20 -6.25 -11.52
N MET A 59 0.40 -6.94 -10.68
CA MET A 59 -0.41 -6.28 -9.65
C MET A 59 0.46 -5.55 -8.62
N ILE A 60 1.53 -6.19 -8.14
CA ILE A 60 2.44 -5.57 -7.15
C ILE A 60 3.17 -4.37 -7.75
N GLU A 61 3.71 -4.49 -8.95
CA GLU A 61 4.40 -3.38 -9.61
C GLU A 61 3.46 -2.21 -9.89
N ALA A 62 2.20 -2.48 -10.26
CA ALA A 62 1.19 -1.43 -10.37
C ALA A 62 0.92 -0.74 -9.01
N ALA A 63 0.82 -1.51 -7.92
CA ALA A 63 0.64 -0.94 -6.58
C ALA A 63 1.87 -0.15 -6.10
N LEU A 64 3.08 -0.55 -6.47
CA LEU A 64 4.30 0.19 -6.15
C LEU A 64 4.40 1.49 -6.96
N GLY A 65 4.07 1.47 -8.25
CA GLY A 65 4.05 2.68 -9.07
C GLY A 65 3.01 3.70 -8.61
N GLU A 66 1.88 3.25 -8.07
CA GLU A 66 0.89 4.13 -7.44
C GLU A 66 1.45 4.91 -6.24
N ALA A 67 2.44 4.36 -5.52
CA ALA A 67 3.05 4.96 -4.34
C ALA A 67 3.94 6.15 -4.70
N ASP A 68 4.60 6.09 -5.86
CA ASP A 68 5.50 7.15 -6.35
C ASP A 68 4.73 8.41 -6.79
N ASP A 69 3.43 8.28 -7.08
CA ASP A 69 2.52 9.36 -7.45
C ASP A 69 1.85 10.08 -6.25
N LEU A 70 2.07 9.61 -5.01
CA LEU A 70 1.36 10.06 -3.80
C LEU A 70 2.21 10.90 -2.86
#